data_AF-A0A7W1DJP4-F1
#
_entry.id   AF-A0A7W1DJP4-F1
#
_cell.length_a   1.000
_cell.length_b   1.000
_cell.length_c   1.000
_cell.angle_alpha   90.00
_cell.angle_beta   90.00
_cell.angle_gamma   90.00
#
_symmetry.space_group_name_H-M   'P 1'
#
loop_
_entity.id
_entity.type
_entity.pdbx_description
1 polymer ?
#
loop_
_entity_poly.entity_id
_entity_poly.type
_entity_poly.pdbx_seq_one_letter_code
_entity_poly.pdbx_strand_id
1 'polypeptide(L)'
;MYLTDLKNQIENLRLLIASVESDLAQKQEHTLAAASTEAWLMALRKNLSDVGRDTEEAFENRRELAKLLVEKIDVSRSEDGSAKVEITYRFGPPAESEVNSVSGERNSVAFCPLVNALYSAILTVAEDRLLASEARESFLRQRDKTLEREVEEVLSSLFGELGHFYAGVFETPTLQYEHDLIVRWEDYVFVVEVKSSPPVEPFRDPEKSFSRLKRAFQSDRGLQKAFDQGNRIRRQLRSGEAVHLYNSEREHVTTIEPTELERTRLICVTRDDFGPLAVNLSLLLEKDEEDPYPWAVNILDLHTLVDAWGYFGWGADQLVRYLDLRIDLHGKVFASDELEIAGFFIGHGGLEPLVAAEADLIQLASNYSNVFDDIYWARQGGEEVIYAPTEPFMEDMNQQMLRGDGESESTPEDEAARESGE
;
A
#
# COMPACT_ATOMS: atom_id res chain seq x y z
N MET A 1 10.57 -33.09 7.22
CA MET A 1 10.65 -32.05 6.18
C MET A 1 9.25 -31.64 5.72
N TYR A 2 8.52 -32.45 4.95
CA TYR A 2 7.20 -32.06 4.38
C TYR A 2 6.10 -31.69 5.41
N LEU A 3 6.05 -32.38 6.57
CA LEU A 3 5.07 -32.10 7.63
C LEU A 3 5.40 -30.84 8.46
N THR A 4 6.68 -30.50 8.55
CA THR A 4 7.16 -29.31 9.27
C THR A 4 6.86 -28.06 8.45
N ASP A 5 7.13 -28.13 7.15
CA ASP A 5 6.85 -27.08 6.18
C ASP A 5 5.35 -26.77 6.06
N LEU A 6 4.51 -27.82 6.02
CA LEU A 6 3.05 -27.65 6.02
C LEU A 6 2.53 -27.03 7.32
N LYS A 7 3.15 -27.33 8.46
CA LYS A 7 2.75 -26.77 9.76
C LYS A 7 3.12 -25.28 9.85
N ASN A 8 4.30 -24.90 9.36
CA ASN A 8 4.75 -23.51 9.27
C ASN A 8 3.86 -22.70 8.31
N GLN A 9 3.50 -23.28 7.15
CA GLN A 9 2.52 -22.67 6.24
C GLN A 9 1.16 -22.45 6.90
N ILE A 10 0.68 -23.39 7.72
CA ILE A 10 -0.60 -23.26 8.44
C ILE A 10 -0.53 -22.17 9.52
N GLU A 11 0.58 -22.03 10.25
CA GLU A 11 0.76 -20.96 11.23
C GLU A 11 0.86 -19.58 10.58
N ASN A 12 1.62 -19.45 9.49
CA ASN A 12 1.68 -18.21 8.71
C ASN A 12 0.31 -17.83 8.14
N LEU A 13 -0.48 -18.81 7.69
CA LEU A 13 -1.85 -18.58 7.24
C LEU A 13 -2.79 -18.15 8.36
N ARG A 14 -2.60 -18.64 9.60
CA ARG A 14 -3.39 -18.19 10.76
C ARG A 14 -3.08 -16.75 11.14
N LEU A 15 -1.81 -16.35 11.09
CA LEU A 15 -1.39 -14.96 11.31
C LEU A 15 -1.91 -14.04 10.20
N LEU A 16 -1.86 -14.50 8.94
CA LEU A 16 -2.48 -13.80 7.83
C LEU A 16 -3.99 -13.64 8.02
N ILE A 17 -4.70 -14.69 8.45
CA ILE A 17 -6.14 -14.62 8.72
C ILE A 17 -6.41 -13.63 9.86
N ALA A 18 -5.64 -13.64 10.94
CA ALA A 18 -5.81 -12.69 12.05
C ALA A 18 -5.54 -11.24 11.62
N SER A 19 -4.50 -11.00 10.83
CA SER A 19 -4.18 -9.68 10.24
C SER A 19 -5.29 -9.23 9.30
N VAL A 20 -5.69 -10.08 8.35
CA VAL A 20 -6.78 -9.81 7.41
C VAL A 20 -8.11 -9.62 8.14
N GLU A 21 -8.36 -10.30 9.25
CA GLU A 21 -9.55 -10.11 10.10
C GLU A 21 -9.53 -8.75 10.81
N SER A 22 -8.36 -8.30 11.28
CA SER A 22 -8.17 -6.95 11.82
C SER A 22 -8.37 -5.87 10.74
N ASP A 23 -7.73 -6.04 9.59
CA ASP A 23 -7.87 -5.15 8.44
C ASP A 23 -9.30 -5.15 7.91
N LEU A 24 -9.99 -6.29 7.93
CA LEU A 24 -11.39 -6.42 7.54
C LEU A 24 -12.33 -5.79 8.57
N ALA A 25 -12.02 -5.84 9.86
CA ALA A 25 -12.78 -5.15 10.90
C ALA A 25 -12.66 -3.64 10.73
N GLN A 26 -11.43 -3.15 10.53
CA GLN A 26 -11.15 -1.74 10.25
C GLN A 26 -11.79 -1.31 8.93
N LYS A 27 -11.67 -2.12 7.87
CA LYS A 27 -12.29 -1.86 6.56
C LYS A 27 -13.82 -1.96 6.62
N GLN A 28 -14.41 -2.82 7.45
CA GLN A 28 -15.86 -2.84 7.66
C GLN A 28 -16.33 -1.58 8.38
N GLU A 29 -15.58 -1.09 9.35
CA GLU A 29 -15.87 0.19 10.00
C GLU A 29 -15.78 1.35 8.99
N HIS A 30 -14.74 1.36 8.14
CA HIS A 30 -14.60 2.32 7.04
C HIS A 30 -15.71 2.17 5.97
N THR A 31 -16.14 0.96 5.61
CA THR A 31 -17.19 0.70 4.62
C THR A 31 -18.58 1.05 5.16
N LEU A 32 -18.85 0.82 6.44
CA LEU A 32 -20.09 1.27 7.09
C LEU A 32 -20.15 2.79 7.16
N ALA A 33 -19.03 3.44 7.50
CA ALA A 33 -18.89 4.90 7.43
C ALA A 33 -19.05 5.42 5.98
N ALA A 34 -18.45 4.75 5.00
CA ALA A 34 -18.55 5.11 3.58
C ALA A 34 -19.95 4.91 3.01
N ALA A 35 -20.66 3.84 3.35
CA ALA A 35 -22.04 3.59 2.91
C ALA A 35 -23.03 4.62 3.48
N SER A 36 -22.82 5.06 4.73
CA SER A 36 -23.59 6.17 5.29
C SER A 36 -23.32 7.51 4.58
N THR A 37 -22.07 7.72 4.14
CA THR A 37 -21.64 8.88 3.36
C THR A 37 -22.15 8.82 1.92
N GLU A 38 -22.18 7.64 1.29
CA GLU A 38 -22.74 7.40 -0.04
C GLU A 38 -24.24 7.66 -0.07
N ALA A 39 -24.98 7.15 0.91
CA ALA A 39 -26.41 7.42 1.07
C ALA A 39 -26.69 8.93 1.19
N TRP A 40 -25.76 9.66 1.82
CA TRP A 40 -25.81 11.12 1.98
C TRP A 40 -25.45 11.88 0.68
N LEU A 41 -24.42 11.45 -0.07
CA LEU A 41 -24.06 12.00 -1.38
C LEU A 41 -25.15 11.75 -2.44
N MET A 42 -25.83 10.60 -2.38
CA MET A 42 -26.98 10.28 -3.23
C MET A 42 -28.17 11.22 -2.99
N ALA A 43 -28.32 11.79 -1.80
CA ALA A 43 -29.36 12.78 -1.50
C ALA A 43 -29.04 14.17 -2.10
N LEU A 44 -27.76 14.50 -2.31
CA LEU A 44 -27.29 15.74 -2.98
C LEU A 44 -27.46 15.75 -4.51
N ARG A 45 -27.81 14.59 -5.10
CA ARG A 45 -27.97 14.33 -6.54
C ARG A 45 -28.85 15.33 -7.30
N LYS A 46 -29.75 16.05 -6.63
CA LYS A 46 -30.71 16.96 -7.30
C LYS A 46 -30.06 18.20 -7.95
N ASN A 47 -28.82 18.53 -7.58
CA ASN A 47 -28.11 19.71 -8.09
C ASN A 47 -26.93 19.37 -9.04
N LEU A 48 -26.62 18.09 -9.24
CA LEU A 48 -25.42 17.65 -9.99
C LEU A 48 -25.54 17.78 -11.51
N SER A 49 -26.76 17.88 -12.05
CA SER A 49 -26.98 18.01 -13.49
C SER A 49 -26.43 19.30 -14.09
N ASP A 50 -26.27 20.35 -13.27
CA ASP A 50 -25.88 21.69 -13.71
C ASP A 50 -24.36 21.93 -13.57
N VAL A 51 -23.67 21.10 -12.78
CA VAL A 51 -22.24 21.24 -12.43
C VAL A 51 -21.32 20.42 -13.33
N GLY A 52 -21.87 19.42 -14.03
CA GLY A 52 -21.14 18.50 -14.91
C GLY A 52 -20.86 19.02 -16.32
N ARG A 53 -21.15 20.29 -16.61
CA ARG A 53 -20.84 20.92 -17.90
C ARG A 53 -19.53 21.69 -17.82
N ASP A 54 -18.81 21.76 -18.94
CA ASP A 54 -17.55 22.49 -19.04
C ASP A 54 -17.79 23.91 -19.55
N THR A 55 -18.47 24.72 -18.73
CA THR A 55 -18.76 26.12 -19.00
C THR A 55 -18.28 27.00 -17.84
N GLU A 56 -17.99 28.27 -18.14
CA GLU A 56 -17.53 29.25 -17.14
C GLU A 56 -18.56 29.47 -16.03
N GLU A 57 -19.86 29.39 -16.38
CA GLU A 57 -20.99 29.41 -15.45
C GLU A 57 -21.02 28.18 -14.52
N ALA A 58 -20.64 26.98 -15.01
CA ALA A 58 -20.52 25.77 -14.19
C ALA A 58 -19.30 25.83 -13.25
N PHE A 59 -18.22 26.51 -13.65
CA PHE A 59 -17.07 26.77 -12.78
C PHE A 59 -17.38 27.77 -11.65
N GLU A 60 -18.10 28.85 -11.94
CA GLU A 60 -18.60 29.78 -10.90
C GLU A 60 -19.58 29.08 -9.94
N ASN A 61 -20.47 28.23 -10.46
CA ASN A 61 -21.39 27.43 -9.64
C ASN A 61 -20.67 26.38 -8.77
N ARG A 62 -19.57 25.75 -9.24
CA ARG A 62 -18.70 24.87 -8.41
C ARG A 62 -18.07 25.63 -7.24
N ARG A 63 -17.63 26.86 -7.49
CA ARG A 63 -16.95 27.72 -6.51
C ARG A 63 -17.92 28.36 -5.51
N GLU A 64 -19.14 28.69 -5.93
CA GLU A 64 -20.27 29.05 -5.06
C GLU A 64 -20.69 27.87 -4.18
N LEU A 65 -20.78 26.65 -4.74
CA LEU A 65 -21.11 25.43 -4.00
C LEU A 65 -20.10 25.17 -2.86
N ALA A 66 -18.80 25.30 -3.13
CA ALA A 66 -17.76 25.16 -2.11
C ALA A 66 -17.82 26.24 -1.01
N LYS A 67 -18.14 27.50 -1.38
CA LYS A 67 -18.33 28.62 -0.42
C LYS A 67 -19.61 28.50 0.41
N LEU A 68 -20.63 27.82 -0.11
CA LEU A 68 -21.88 27.59 0.60
C LEU A 68 -21.77 26.46 1.64
N LEU A 69 -20.78 25.57 1.52
CA LEU A 69 -20.66 24.34 2.33
C LEU A 69 -19.87 24.49 3.64
N VAL A 70 -18.90 25.40 3.71
CA VAL A 70 -18.00 25.56 4.88
C VAL A 70 -18.18 26.95 5.49
N GLU A 71 -18.54 27.01 6.78
CA GLU A 71 -18.74 28.25 7.52
C GLU A 71 -17.42 28.79 8.09
N LYS A 72 -16.62 27.91 8.69
CA LYS A 72 -15.37 28.26 9.36
C LYS A 72 -14.47 27.03 9.45
N ILE A 73 -13.15 27.23 9.44
CA ILE A 73 -12.16 26.21 9.79
C ILE A 73 -11.27 26.82 10.87
N ASP A 74 -11.23 26.18 12.05
CA ASP A 74 -10.29 26.51 13.13
C ASP A 74 -9.28 25.37 13.28
N VAL A 75 -8.02 25.74 13.52
CA VAL A 75 -6.94 24.79 13.78
C VAL A 75 -6.34 25.13 15.12
N SER A 76 -6.28 24.16 16.02
CA SER A 76 -5.74 24.29 17.38
C SER A 76 -4.90 23.06 17.74
N ARG A 77 -4.27 23.07 18.92
CA ARG A 77 -3.58 21.90 19.49
C ARG A 77 -4.35 21.36 20.69
N SER A 78 -4.48 20.05 20.77
CA SER A 78 -5.06 19.33 21.91
C SER A 78 -4.12 19.35 23.12
N GLU A 79 -4.61 18.97 24.30
CA GLU A 79 -3.78 18.88 25.53
C GLU A 79 -2.63 17.86 25.43
N ASP A 80 -2.72 16.89 24.51
CA ASP A 80 -1.68 15.90 24.21
C ASP A 80 -0.71 16.34 23.09
N GLY A 81 -0.86 17.56 22.56
CA GLY A 81 0.00 18.12 21.52
C GLY A 81 -0.41 17.81 20.08
N SER A 82 -1.43 16.97 19.85
CA SER A 82 -1.94 16.68 18.51
C SER A 82 -2.65 17.88 17.87
N ALA A 83 -2.60 17.98 16.54
CA ALA A 83 -3.32 19.04 15.80
C ALA A 83 -4.81 18.71 15.73
N LYS A 84 -5.64 19.57 16.32
CA LYS A 84 -7.10 19.50 16.27
C LYS A 84 -7.61 20.48 15.22
N VAL A 85 -8.12 19.96 14.12
CA VAL A 85 -8.79 20.74 13.07
C VAL A 85 -10.30 20.65 13.28
N GLU A 86 -10.94 21.79 13.53
CA GLU A 86 -12.37 21.90 13.77
C GLU A 86 -13.00 22.66 12.60
N ILE A 87 -13.68 21.91 11.72
CA ILE A 87 -14.34 22.47 10.55
C ILE A 87 -15.82 22.66 10.89
N THR A 88 -16.27 23.91 10.91
CA THR A 88 -17.67 24.28 11.08
C THR A 88 -18.34 24.33 9.72
N TYR A 89 -19.22 23.39 9.46
CA TYR A 89 -20.08 23.35 8.29
C TYR A 89 -21.44 23.99 8.63
N ARG A 90 -22.09 24.64 7.66
CA ARG A 90 -23.28 25.49 7.94
C ARG A 90 -24.58 24.75 8.36
N PHE A 91 -24.61 23.42 8.44
CA PHE A 91 -25.84 22.62 8.27
C PHE A 91 -25.85 21.48 9.34
N GLY A 92 -26.93 21.13 10.14
CA GLY A 92 -27.01 20.19 11.34
C GLY A 92 -28.19 19.15 11.43
N PRO A 93 -28.14 17.99 12.15
CA PRO A 93 -29.15 16.92 12.03
C PRO A 93 -30.54 17.28 12.62
N PRO A 94 -31.66 16.68 12.14
CA PRO A 94 -33.02 17.14 12.42
C PRO A 94 -33.50 16.81 13.86
N ALA A 95 -34.30 17.72 14.43
CA ALA A 95 -35.05 17.43 15.66
C ALA A 95 -36.26 16.54 15.35
N GLU A 96 -36.51 15.55 16.22
CA GLU A 96 -37.66 14.66 16.13
C GLU A 96 -38.97 15.44 16.33
N SER A 97 -39.67 15.77 15.23
CA SER A 97 -41.13 15.61 15.10
C SER A 97 -41.66 16.20 13.79
N GLU A 98 -42.63 15.50 13.20
CA GLU A 98 -43.61 15.92 12.18
C GLU A 98 -43.27 15.80 10.68
N VAL A 99 -43.43 14.56 10.19
CA VAL A 99 -44.41 14.13 9.15
C VAL A 99 -44.77 15.10 8.02
N ASN A 100 -44.56 14.59 6.79
CA ASN A 100 -45.18 14.95 5.50
C ASN A 100 -44.77 16.29 4.85
N SER A 101 -43.60 16.30 4.20
CA SER A 101 -43.47 16.66 2.78
C SER A 101 -42.01 16.57 2.37
N VAL A 102 -41.74 16.05 1.16
CA VAL A 102 -40.41 16.11 0.55
C VAL A 102 -40.18 17.54 0.09
N SER A 103 -39.79 18.40 1.02
CA SER A 103 -39.10 19.65 0.75
C SER A 103 -37.67 19.46 1.25
N GLY A 104 -36.69 19.60 0.35
CA GLY A 104 -35.29 19.50 0.73
C GLY A 104 -34.93 20.67 1.63
N GLU A 105 -34.84 20.44 2.93
CA GLU A 105 -34.31 21.41 3.85
C GLU A 105 -32.79 21.50 3.67
N ARG A 106 -32.32 22.70 3.31
CA ARG A 106 -30.93 23.12 3.50
C ARG A 106 -30.68 23.10 5.00
N ASN A 107 -29.69 22.32 5.46
CA ASN A 107 -29.10 22.30 6.82
C ASN A 107 -29.01 20.95 7.53
N SER A 108 -28.24 19.95 7.04
CA SER A 108 -27.76 18.77 7.81
C SER A 108 -26.22 18.66 8.03
N VAL A 109 -25.76 18.40 9.28
CA VAL A 109 -24.35 18.13 9.71
C VAL A 109 -24.31 16.62 9.74
N ALA A 110 -23.41 16.02 8.98
CA ALA A 110 -23.04 14.62 9.17
C ALA A 110 -21.78 14.59 10.03
N PHE A 111 -21.85 13.91 11.17
CA PHE A 111 -20.67 13.58 11.96
C PHE A 111 -19.90 12.50 11.20
N CYS A 112 -18.72 12.85 10.70
CA CYS A 112 -17.78 11.90 10.10
C CYS A 112 -16.68 11.62 11.13
N PRO A 113 -16.81 10.56 11.96
CA PRO A 113 -15.82 10.25 12.98
C PRO A 113 -14.45 9.91 12.41
N LEU A 114 -14.39 9.52 11.13
CA LEU A 114 -13.19 9.08 10.44
C LEU A 114 -13.03 9.88 9.15
N VAL A 115 -12.35 11.03 9.22
CA VAL A 115 -12.12 11.91 8.06
C VAL A 115 -11.46 11.16 6.90
N ASN A 116 -10.57 10.20 7.19
CA ASN A 116 -9.95 9.34 6.18
C ASN A 116 -10.98 8.44 5.46
N ALA A 117 -12.04 8.01 6.15
CA ALA A 117 -13.12 7.23 5.54
C ALA A 117 -13.92 8.06 4.53
N LEU A 118 -14.06 9.38 4.75
CA LEU A 118 -14.74 10.27 3.81
C LEU A 118 -14.00 10.38 2.49
N TYR A 119 -12.67 10.52 2.53
CA TYR A 119 -11.84 10.57 1.33
C TYR A 119 -12.00 9.29 0.51
N SER A 120 -11.84 8.12 1.13
CA SER A 120 -12.02 6.82 0.48
C SER A 120 -13.45 6.64 -0.06
N ALA A 121 -14.47 7.08 0.69
CA ALA A 121 -15.86 6.99 0.25
C ALA A 121 -16.13 7.81 -1.02
N ILE A 122 -15.59 9.04 -1.11
CA ILE A 122 -15.73 9.88 -2.29
C ILE A 122 -15.10 9.20 -3.52
N LEU A 123 -13.89 8.66 -3.37
CA LEU A 123 -13.18 7.97 -4.45
C LEU A 123 -13.95 6.73 -4.92
N THR A 124 -14.39 5.88 -3.99
CA THR A 124 -15.15 4.67 -4.30
C THR A 124 -16.43 4.99 -5.07
N VAL A 125 -17.24 5.94 -4.57
CA VAL A 125 -18.49 6.32 -5.23
C VAL A 125 -18.23 6.90 -6.62
N ALA A 126 -17.21 7.73 -6.78
CA ALA A 126 -16.86 8.29 -8.08
C ALA A 126 -16.41 7.20 -9.07
N GLU A 127 -15.53 6.28 -8.62
CA GLU A 127 -15.02 5.18 -9.44
C GLU A 127 -16.17 4.24 -9.86
N ASP A 128 -17.04 3.84 -8.93
CA ASP A 128 -18.20 2.98 -9.22
C ASP A 128 -19.13 3.61 -10.27
N ARG A 129 -19.35 4.92 -10.19
CA ARG A 129 -20.16 5.65 -11.17
C ARG A 129 -19.52 5.66 -12.55
N LEU A 130 -18.21 5.86 -12.63
CA LEU A 130 -17.47 5.84 -13.88
C LEU A 130 -17.46 4.43 -14.49
N LEU A 131 -17.27 3.40 -13.68
CA LEU A 131 -17.31 2.00 -14.09
C LEU A 131 -18.69 1.55 -14.58
N ALA A 132 -19.77 2.13 -14.05
CA ALA A 132 -21.14 1.87 -14.49
C ALA A 132 -21.59 2.73 -15.69
N SER A 133 -20.75 3.66 -16.16
CA SER A 133 -21.08 4.59 -17.24
C SER A 133 -20.56 4.13 -18.61
N GLU A 134 -20.98 4.84 -19.67
CA GLU A 134 -20.43 4.67 -21.02
C GLU A 134 -18.93 5.05 -21.10
N ALA A 135 -18.43 5.84 -20.14
CA ALA A 135 -17.03 6.25 -20.06
C ALA A 135 -16.11 5.20 -19.42
N ARG A 136 -16.61 4.00 -19.09
CA ARG A 136 -15.85 2.93 -18.41
C ARG A 136 -14.52 2.62 -19.10
N GLU A 137 -14.54 2.38 -20.42
CA GLU A 137 -13.32 1.98 -21.14
C GLU A 137 -12.29 3.11 -21.19
N SER A 138 -12.72 4.35 -21.40
CA SER A 138 -11.81 5.50 -21.39
C SER A 138 -11.28 5.78 -19.99
N PHE A 139 -12.10 5.61 -18.95
CA PHE A 139 -11.68 5.75 -17.55
C PHE A 139 -10.60 4.71 -17.20
N LEU A 140 -10.85 3.42 -17.48
CA LEU A 140 -9.88 2.36 -17.19
C LEU A 140 -8.55 2.60 -17.93
N ARG A 141 -8.61 2.90 -19.23
CA ARG A 141 -7.39 3.22 -20.00
C ARG A 141 -6.64 4.43 -19.46
N GLN A 142 -7.35 5.49 -19.06
CA GLN A 142 -6.71 6.69 -18.53
C GLN A 142 -6.11 6.44 -17.15
N ARG A 143 -6.80 5.67 -16.30
CA ARG A 143 -6.32 5.28 -14.98
C ARG A 143 -5.01 4.49 -15.08
N ASP A 144 -4.95 3.51 -15.99
CA ASP A 144 -3.77 2.68 -16.20
C ASP A 144 -2.57 3.55 -16.64
N LYS A 145 -2.78 4.40 -17.65
CA LYS A 145 -1.77 5.36 -18.13
C LYS A 145 -1.31 6.37 -17.08
N THR A 146 -2.24 6.86 -16.26
CA THR A 146 -1.89 7.81 -15.19
C THR A 146 -0.99 7.14 -14.17
N LEU A 147 -1.28 5.89 -13.79
CA LEU A 147 -0.47 5.13 -12.86
C LEU A 147 0.93 4.82 -13.42
N GLU A 148 1.03 4.38 -14.67
CA GLU A 148 2.32 4.16 -15.35
C GLU A 148 3.20 5.42 -15.34
N ARG A 149 2.59 6.57 -15.65
CA ARG A 149 3.29 7.86 -15.61
C ARG A 149 3.72 8.25 -14.20
N GLU A 150 2.86 8.08 -13.19
CA GLU A 150 3.20 8.38 -11.79
C GLU A 150 4.38 7.51 -11.31
N VAL A 151 4.41 6.23 -11.70
CA VAL A 151 5.54 5.33 -11.41
C VAL A 151 6.83 5.84 -12.07
N GLU A 152 6.78 6.20 -13.35
CA GLU A 152 7.93 6.76 -14.05
C GLU A 152 8.43 8.06 -13.41
N GLU A 153 7.53 8.97 -13.03
CA GLU A 153 7.85 10.25 -12.37
C GLU A 153 8.53 10.03 -11.01
N VAL A 154 7.98 9.15 -10.18
CA VAL A 154 8.54 8.84 -8.86
C VAL A 154 9.92 8.20 -8.99
N LEU A 155 10.08 7.20 -9.84
CA LEU A 155 11.39 6.57 -10.06
C LEU A 155 12.40 7.53 -10.70
N SER A 156 11.97 8.37 -11.65
CA SER A 156 12.83 9.39 -12.26
C SER A 156 13.39 10.37 -11.22
N SER A 157 12.58 10.75 -10.23
CA SER A 157 13.04 11.63 -9.15
C SER A 157 14.12 10.99 -8.27
N LEU A 158 14.08 9.66 -8.12
CA LEU A 158 15.04 8.90 -7.31
C LEU A 158 16.34 8.59 -8.05
N PHE A 159 16.25 8.14 -9.31
CA PHE A 159 17.42 7.78 -10.12
C PHE A 159 18.13 9.01 -10.71
N GLY A 160 17.43 10.14 -10.82
CA GLY A 160 17.94 11.39 -11.35
C GLY A 160 18.43 11.26 -12.80
N GLU A 161 19.35 12.13 -13.20
CA GLU A 161 19.88 12.19 -14.58
C GLU A 161 20.70 10.95 -14.99
N LEU A 162 21.07 10.08 -14.03
CA LEU A 162 21.85 8.87 -14.30
C LEU A 162 20.97 7.69 -14.74
N GLY A 163 19.67 7.72 -14.43
CA GLY A 163 18.72 6.70 -14.85
C GLY A 163 18.31 6.85 -16.31
N HIS A 164 18.30 5.75 -17.06
CA HIS A 164 17.78 5.68 -18.42
C HIS A 164 16.45 4.93 -18.40
N PHE A 165 15.38 5.62 -18.81
CA PHE A 165 14.01 5.13 -18.73
C PHE A 165 13.50 4.75 -20.11
N TYR A 166 12.92 3.56 -20.22
CA TYR A 166 12.34 3.03 -21.44
C TYR A 166 10.92 2.53 -21.14
N ALA A 167 9.92 3.40 -21.30
CA ALA A 167 8.51 3.09 -21.07
C ALA A 167 7.88 2.41 -22.30
N GLY A 168 6.95 1.47 -22.06
CA GLY A 168 6.16 0.80 -23.10
C GLY A 168 7.03 0.10 -24.14
N VAL A 169 7.92 -0.79 -23.70
CA VAL A 169 8.87 -1.50 -24.56
C VAL A 169 8.53 -2.96 -24.73
N PHE A 170 8.99 -3.55 -25.84
CA PHE A 170 8.66 -4.91 -26.25
C PHE A 170 9.94 -5.71 -26.46
N GLU A 171 9.92 -7.00 -26.15
CA GLU A 171 11.09 -7.88 -26.36
C GLU A 171 11.28 -8.32 -27.82
N THR A 172 10.34 -7.97 -28.72
CA THR A 172 10.43 -8.31 -30.15
C THR A 172 10.03 -7.12 -31.05
N PRO A 173 10.56 -7.06 -32.30
CA PRO A 173 10.13 -6.05 -33.28
C PRO A 173 8.70 -6.30 -33.79
N THR A 174 8.09 -7.44 -33.45
CA THR A 174 6.68 -7.75 -33.70
C THR A 174 5.76 -7.26 -32.57
N LEU A 175 6.30 -6.49 -31.62
CA LEU A 175 5.57 -5.91 -30.48
C LEU A 175 4.96 -6.99 -29.58
N GLN A 176 5.73 -8.04 -29.26
CA GLN A 176 5.35 -9.06 -28.31
C GLN A 176 6.12 -8.90 -27.01
N TYR A 177 5.51 -9.36 -25.92
CA TYR A 177 6.06 -9.32 -24.56
C TYR A 177 6.37 -7.87 -24.16
N GLU A 178 5.30 -7.13 -23.91
CA GLU A 178 5.34 -5.75 -23.44
C GLU A 178 5.75 -5.67 -21.97
N HIS A 179 6.55 -4.66 -21.66
CA HIS A 179 6.92 -4.21 -20.33
C HIS A 179 6.56 -2.74 -20.16
N ASP A 180 5.98 -2.41 -19.00
CA ASP A 180 5.49 -1.06 -18.72
C ASP A 180 6.65 -0.07 -18.62
N LEU A 181 7.71 -0.42 -17.89
CA LEU A 181 8.91 0.41 -17.78
C LEU A 181 10.17 -0.44 -17.55
N ILE A 182 11.23 -0.13 -18.29
CA ILE A 182 12.60 -0.61 -18.02
C ILE A 182 13.45 0.57 -17.60
N VAL A 183 14.12 0.45 -16.45
CA VAL A 183 15.08 1.46 -15.98
C VAL A 183 16.47 0.85 -15.97
N ARG A 184 17.43 1.54 -16.58
CA ARG A 184 18.85 1.19 -16.46
C ARG A 184 19.56 2.24 -15.63
N TRP A 185 20.29 1.81 -14.62
CA TRP A 185 21.06 2.69 -13.77
C TRP A 185 22.35 1.99 -13.36
N GLU A 186 23.48 2.61 -13.65
CA GLU A 186 24.80 1.99 -13.57
C GLU A 186 24.83 0.64 -14.29
N ASP A 187 25.00 -0.45 -13.55
CA ASP A 187 24.99 -1.82 -14.05
C ASP A 187 23.74 -2.61 -13.61
N TYR A 188 22.76 -1.94 -13.02
CA TYR A 188 21.46 -2.48 -12.65
C TYR A 188 20.43 -2.27 -13.75
N VAL A 189 19.54 -3.26 -13.86
CA VAL A 189 18.38 -3.23 -14.73
C VAL A 189 17.14 -3.47 -13.88
N PHE A 190 16.24 -2.50 -13.85
CA PHE A 190 14.95 -2.63 -13.17
C PHE A 190 13.88 -2.89 -14.22
N VAL A 191 13.24 -4.03 -14.09
CA VAL A 191 12.03 -4.37 -14.84
C VAL A 191 10.85 -3.97 -13.98
N VAL A 192 10.06 -3.01 -14.44
CA VAL A 192 8.96 -2.43 -13.67
C VAL A 192 7.64 -2.78 -14.35
N GLU A 193 6.77 -3.46 -13.60
CA GLU A 193 5.47 -3.92 -14.05
C GLU A 193 4.38 -3.28 -13.19
N VAL A 194 3.46 -2.58 -13.83
CA VAL A 194 2.45 -1.75 -13.19
C VAL A 194 1.09 -2.47 -13.26
N LYS A 195 0.37 -2.51 -12.13
CA LYS A 195 -0.95 -3.15 -12.03
C LYS A 195 -1.95 -2.25 -11.31
N SER A 196 -2.95 -1.81 -12.06
CA SER A 196 -4.00 -0.89 -11.60
C SER A 196 -5.27 -1.58 -11.08
N SER A 197 -5.33 -2.91 -11.14
CA SER A 197 -6.51 -3.66 -10.73
C SER A 197 -6.53 -3.81 -9.21
N PRO A 198 -7.63 -3.39 -8.54
CA PRO A 198 -7.71 -3.45 -7.10
C PRO A 198 -7.69 -4.90 -6.58
N PRO A 199 -7.19 -5.13 -5.35
CA PRO A 199 -7.32 -6.40 -4.70
C PRO A 199 -8.80 -6.73 -4.50
N VAL A 200 -9.08 -8.03 -4.48
CA VAL A 200 -10.45 -8.52 -4.35
C VAL A 200 -10.79 -8.68 -2.87
N GLU A 201 -11.89 -8.07 -2.42
CA GLU A 201 -12.31 -8.19 -1.02
C GLU A 201 -12.57 -9.66 -0.63
N PRO A 202 -12.03 -10.13 0.51
CA PRO A 202 -12.30 -11.46 1.00
C PRO A 202 -13.78 -11.62 1.37
N PHE A 203 -14.28 -12.85 1.30
CA PHE A 203 -15.57 -13.18 1.89
C PHE A 203 -15.43 -13.31 3.42
N ARG A 204 -16.57 -13.43 4.12
CA ARG A 204 -16.55 -13.78 5.55
C ARG A 204 -16.15 -15.24 5.83
N ASP A 205 -16.23 -16.09 4.80
CA ASP A 205 -15.85 -17.51 4.87
C ASP A 205 -14.36 -17.64 4.52
N PRO A 206 -13.48 -18.04 5.46
CA PRO A 206 -12.03 -18.04 5.25
C PRO A 206 -11.55 -18.92 4.08
N GLU A 207 -12.11 -20.13 3.92
CA GLU A 207 -11.68 -21.06 2.87
C GLU A 207 -12.07 -20.56 1.48
N LYS A 208 -13.30 -20.04 1.34
CA LYS A 208 -13.77 -19.43 0.10
C LYS A 208 -13.03 -18.13 -0.21
N SER A 209 -12.65 -17.38 0.83
CA SER A 209 -11.87 -16.15 0.71
C SER A 209 -10.48 -16.42 0.19
N PHE A 210 -9.78 -17.40 0.78
CA PHE A 210 -8.47 -17.81 0.33
C PHE A 210 -8.50 -18.23 -1.15
N SER A 211 -9.45 -19.08 -1.53
CA SER A 211 -9.60 -19.53 -2.92
C SER A 211 -9.86 -18.39 -3.90
N ARG A 212 -10.62 -17.36 -3.47
CA ARG A 212 -10.90 -16.17 -4.28
C ARG A 212 -9.71 -15.25 -4.38
N LEU A 213 -9.01 -14.99 -3.28
CA LEU A 213 -7.79 -14.18 -3.22
C LEU A 213 -6.70 -14.80 -4.08
N LYS A 214 -6.45 -16.11 -3.93
CA LYS A 214 -5.48 -16.84 -4.76
C LYS A 214 -5.81 -16.71 -6.26
N ARG A 215 -7.07 -16.93 -6.65
CA ARG A 215 -7.49 -16.79 -8.05
C ARG A 215 -7.33 -15.36 -8.58
N ALA A 216 -7.62 -14.35 -7.76
CA ALA A 216 -7.47 -12.95 -8.14
C ALA A 216 -5.99 -12.58 -8.32
N PHE A 217 -5.15 -13.00 -7.38
CA PHE A 217 -3.70 -12.83 -7.42
C PHE A 217 -3.08 -13.48 -8.67
N GLN A 218 -3.60 -14.65 -9.07
CA GLN A 218 -3.17 -15.42 -10.25
C GLN A 218 -3.84 -15.01 -11.57
N SER A 219 -4.74 -14.02 -11.54
CA SER A 219 -5.44 -13.59 -12.74
C SER A 219 -4.51 -12.81 -13.68
N ASP A 220 -4.93 -12.63 -14.94
CA ASP A 220 -4.22 -11.79 -15.93
C ASP A 220 -4.00 -10.33 -15.48
N ARG A 221 -4.69 -9.91 -14.41
CA ARG A 221 -4.60 -8.57 -13.84
C ARG A 221 -3.92 -8.54 -12.48
N GLY A 222 -3.52 -9.70 -11.96
CA GLY A 222 -2.93 -9.85 -10.64
C GLY A 222 -1.40 -9.78 -10.66
N LEU A 223 -0.83 -9.81 -9.46
CA LEU A 223 0.62 -9.75 -9.24
C LEU A 223 1.39 -10.95 -9.82
N GLN A 224 0.77 -12.14 -9.91
CA GLN A 224 1.40 -13.28 -10.58
C GLN A 224 1.73 -12.97 -12.03
N LYS A 225 0.82 -12.31 -12.75
CA LYS A 225 1.02 -11.97 -14.15
C LYS A 225 2.14 -10.93 -14.32
N ALA A 226 2.19 -9.94 -13.44
CA ALA A 226 3.28 -8.96 -13.37
C ALA A 226 4.63 -9.65 -13.19
N PHE A 227 4.69 -10.59 -12.23
CA PHE A 227 5.88 -11.40 -11.99
C PHE A 227 6.27 -12.21 -13.23
N ASP A 228 5.33 -12.94 -13.83
CA ASP A 228 5.62 -13.79 -14.99
C ASP A 228 6.10 -12.99 -16.20
N GLN A 229 5.54 -11.78 -16.41
CA GLN A 229 5.98 -10.86 -17.46
C GLN A 229 7.42 -10.42 -17.20
N GLY A 230 7.70 -9.78 -16.07
CA GLY A 230 9.02 -9.24 -15.82
C GLY A 230 10.11 -10.32 -15.66
N ASN A 231 9.78 -11.46 -15.07
CA ASN A 231 10.71 -12.57 -14.87
C ASN A 231 11.03 -13.31 -16.19
N ARG A 232 10.28 -13.07 -17.28
CA ARG A 232 10.61 -13.58 -18.62
C ARG A 232 11.99 -13.09 -19.08
N ILE A 233 12.36 -11.85 -18.78
CA ILE A 233 13.69 -11.30 -19.07
C ILE A 233 14.76 -12.14 -18.37
N ARG A 234 14.64 -12.32 -17.04
CA ARG A 234 15.60 -13.10 -16.26
C ARG A 234 15.75 -14.53 -16.76
N ARG A 235 14.64 -15.19 -17.13
CA ARG A 235 14.67 -16.56 -17.69
C ARG A 235 15.46 -16.65 -19.00
N GLN A 236 15.37 -15.64 -19.88
CA GLN A 236 16.19 -15.55 -21.10
C GLN A 236 17.66 -15.27 -20.79
N LEU A 237 17.94 -14.33 -19.89
CA LEU A 237 19.32 -14.04 -19.49
C LEU A 237 19.99 -15.29 -18.89
N ARG A 238 19.25 -16.08 -18.09
CA ARG A 238 19.72 -17.35 -17.51
C ARG A 238 19.98 -18.42 -18.57
N SER A 239 19.25 -18.44 -19.69
CA SER A 239 19.55 -19.33 -20.82
C SER A 239 20.77 -18.88 -21.65
N GLY A 240 21.37 -17.74 -21.29
CA GLY A 240 22.50 -17.15 -22.02
C GLY A 240 22.09 -16.31 -23.21
N GLU A 241 20.81 -15.95 -23.32
CA GLU A 241 20.24 -15.14 -24.40
C GLU A 241 20.16 -13.68 -23.98
N ALA A 242 20.65 -12.77 -24.84
CA ALA A 242 20.46 -11.34 -24.65
C ALA A 242 19.01 -10.95 -24.99
N VAL A 243 18.44 -10.02 -24.23
CA VAL A 243 17.09 -9.51 -24.46
C VAL A 243 17.17 -8.18 -25.20
N HIS A 244 16.61 -8.12 -26.41
CA HIS A 244 16.54 -6.90 -27.21
C HIS A 244 15.21 -6.21 -26.97
N LEU A 245 15.24 -4.92 -26.64
CA LEU A 245 14.04 -4.14 -26.38
C LEU A 245 13.76 -3.17 -27.53
N TYR A 246 12.48 -3.05 -27.88
CA TYR A 246 11.97 -2.24 -28.98
C TYR A 246 10.88 -1.30 -28.49
N ASN A 247 10.80 -0.09 -29.07
CA ASN A 247 9.69 0.83 -28.81
C ASN A 247 8.45 0.48 -29.68
N SER A 248 7.36 1.21 -29.48
CA SER A 248 6.13 1.07 -30.27
C SER A 248 6.31 1.36 -31.78
N GLU A 249 7.36 2.08 -32.16
CA GLU A 249 7.77 2.34 -33.55
C GLU A 249 8.59 1.18 -34.16
N ARG A 250 8.82 0.10 -33.39
CA ARG A 250 9.63 -1.09 -33.75
C ARG A 250 11.12 -0.80 -33.89
N GLU A 251 11.58 0.31 -33.32
CA GLU A 251 12.98 0.65 -33.26
C GLU A 251 13.61 -0.01 -32.04
N HIS A 252 14.82 -0.53 -32.20
CA HIS A 252 15.60 -1.06 -31.09
C HIS A 252 16.04 0.09 -30.18
N VAL A 253 15.79 -0.02 -28.88
CA VAL A 253 16.09 1.02 -27.89
C VAL A 253 17.23 0.64 -26.94
N THR A 254 17.32 -0.63 -26.54
CA THR A 254 18.39 -1.12 -25.66
C THR A 254 18.48 -2.65 -25.68
N THR A 255 19.57 -3.20 -25.14
CA THR A 255 19.77 -4.65 -25.01
C THR A 255 20.25 -4.99 -23.61
N ILE A 256 19.58 -5.94 -22.96
CA ILE A 256 19.98 -6.48 -21.66
C ILE A 256 20.82 -7.73 -21.90
N GLU A 257 22.05 -7.72 -21.41
CA GLU A 257 23.02 -8.79 -21.64
C GLU A 257 22.95 -9.87 -20.56
N PRO A 258 23.25 -11.14 -20.85
CA PRO A 258 23.23 -12.23 -19.85
C PRO A 258 24.08 -11.97 -18.61
N THR A 259 25.17 -11.20 -18.76
CA THR A 259 26.03 -10.79 -17.64
C THR A 259 25.34 -9.87 -16.62
N GLU A 260 24.19 -9.30 -16.98
CA GLU A 260 23.40 -8.41 -16.14
C GLU A 260 22.32 -9.16 -15.33
N LEU A 261 22.24 -10.50 -15.45
CA LEU A 261 21.25 -11.32 -14.74
C LEU A 261 21.22 -11.03 -13.23
N GLU A 262 22.38 -11.06 -12.57
CA GLU A 262 22.47 -10.86 -11.12
C GLU A 262 22.11 -9.43 -10.68
N ARG A 263 22.08 -8.47 -11.62
CA ARG A 263 21.76 -7.06 -11.38
C ARG A 263 20.39 -6.67 -11.92
N THR A 264 19.63 -7.65 -12.42
CA THR A 264 18.26 -7.44 -12.86
C THR A 264 17.31 -7.58 -11.67
N ARG A 265 16.57 -6.52 -11.33
CA ARG A 265 15.56 -6.52 -10.26
C ARG A 265 14.16 -6.34 -10.88
N LEU A 266 13.17 -7.04 -10.33
CA LEU A 266 11.79 -6.90 -10.75
C LEU A 266 11.01 -6.14 -9.68
N ILE A 267 10.34 -5.06 -10.12
CA ILE A 267 9.47 -4.23 -9.29
C ILE A 267 8.05 -4.35 -9.84
N CYS A 268 7.11 -4.74 -8.98
CA CYS A 268 5.70 -4.79 -9.28
C CYS A 268 5.00 -3.64 -8.55
N VAL A 269 4.61 -2.59 -9.27
CA VAL A 269 3.92 -1.45 -8.64
C VAL A 269 2.41 -1.60 -8.76
N THR A 270 1.70 -1.47 -7.65
CA THR A 270 0.23 -1.55 -7.63
C THR A 270 -0.41 -0.18 -7.37
N ARG A 271 -1.61 0.04 -7.90
CA ARG A 271 -2.39 1.24 -7.54
C ARG A 271 -2.87 1.17 -6.10
N ASP A 272 -3.51 0.05 -5.78
CA ASP A 272 -4.15 -0.18 -4.51
C ASP A 272 -3.24 -1.03 -3.62
N ASP A 273 -3.46 -0.92 -2.32
CA ASP A 273 -2.72 -1.68 -1.33
C ASP A 273 -3.21 -3.13 -1.25
N PHE A 274 -2.29 -4.08 -1.42
CA PHE A 274 -2.52 -5.52 -1.27
C PHE A 274 -2.20 -6.01 0.15
N GLY A 275 -1.80 -5.10 1.05
CA GLY A 275 -1.45 -5.35 2.43
C GLY A 275 -0.39 -6.45 2.56
N PRO A 276 -0.55 -7.38 3.53
CA PRO A 276 0.40 -8.45 3.76
C PRO A 276 0.69 -9.35 2.53
N LEU A 277 -0.19 -9.37 1.53
CA LEU A 277 0.02 -10.17 0.31
C LEU A 277 1.06 -9.57 -0.64
N ALA A 278 1.22 -8.24 -0.67
CA ALA A 278 2.32 -7.60 -1.40
C ALA A 278 3.63 -7.68 -0.61
N VAL A 279 3.54 -7.46 0.71
CA VAL A 279 4.69 -7.52 1.61
C VAL A 279 5.29 -8.93 1.64
N ASN A 280 4.47 -9.98 1.74
CA ASN A 280 4.96 -11.36 1.76
C ASN A 280 4.41 -12.21 0.61
N LEU A 281 5.05 -12.07 -0.56
CA LEU A 281 4.69 -12.81 -1.76
C LEU A 281 4.83 -14.34 -1.64
N SER A 282 5.59 -14.87 -0.68
CA SER A 282 5.71 -16.33 -0.49
C SER A 282 4.37 -17.01 -0.14
N LEU A 283 3.38 -16.23 0.29
CA LEU A 283 2.04 -16.71 0.62
C LEU A 283 1.26 -17.21 -0.61
N LEU A 284 1.40 -16.54 -1.76
CA LEU A 284 0.55 -16.78 -2.93
C LEU A 284 1.29 -16.84 -4.28
N LEU A 285 2.51 -16.27 -4.37
CA LEU A 285 3.27 -16.23 -5.62
C LEU A 285 3.82 -17.62 -5.96
N GLU A 286 3.49 -18.09 -7.15
CA GLU A 286 4.05 -19.30 -7.72
C GLU A 286 5.28 -18.93 -8.57
N LYS A 287 6.45 -19.44 -8.19
CA LYS A 287 7.72 -19.18 -8.89
C LYS A 287 8.62 -20.41 -8.85
N ASP A 288 9.62 -20.45 -9.73
CA ASP A 288 10.68 -21.45 -9.65
C ASP A 288 11.59 -21.15 -8.45
N GLU A 289 12.25 -22.17 -7.90
CA GLU A 289 13.11 -22.04 -6.71
C GLU A 289 14.26 -21.03 -6.95
N GLU A 290 14.82 -21.06 -8.15
CA GLU A 290 15.93 -20.22 -8.61
C GLU A 290 15.53 -18.78 -8.96
N ASP A 291 14.23 -18.49 -9.04
CA ASP A 291 13.75 -17.15 -9.35
C ASP A 291 13.67 -16.31 -8.07
N PRO A 292 14.26 -15.11 -8.02
CA PRO A 292 14.07 -14.22 -6.87
C PRO A 292 12.61 -13.75 -6.80
N TYR A 293 12.15 -13.39 -5.60
CA TYR A 293 10.90 -12.66 -5.47
C TYR A 293 11.02 -11.27 -6.11
N PRO A 294 9.95 -10.74 -6.72
CA PRO A 294 9.90 -9.34 -7.10
C PRO A 294 9.64 -8.49 -5.85
N TRP A 295 9.98 -7.21 -5.92
CA TRP A 295 9.49 -6.25 -4.93
C TRP A 295 8.11 -5.75 -5.33
N ALA A 296 7.09 -6.06 -4.55
CA ALA A 296 5.74 -5.55 -4.76
C ALA A 296 5.45 -4.38 -3.81
N VAL A 297 5.02 -3.24 -4.35
CA VAL A 297 4.78 -2.02 -3.57
C VAL A 297 3.62 -1.24 -4.18
N ASN A 298 2.80 -0.60 -3.38
CA ASN A 298 1.77 0.30 -3.91
C ASN A 298 2.36 1.69 -4.23
N ILE A 299 1.74 2.44 -5.14
CA ILE A 299 2.26 3.73 -5.60
C ILE A 299 2.40 4.77 -4.48
N LEU A 300 1.54 4.74 -3.46
CA LEU A 300 1.60 5.68 -2.34
C LEU A 300 2.78 5.36 -1.42
N ASP A 301 3.01 4.08 -1.12
CA ASP A 301 4.17 3.65 -0.34
C ASP A 301 5.47 3.94 -1.09
N LEU A 302 5.52 3.67 -2.40
CA LEU A 302 6.68 3.98 -3.24
C LEU A 302 6.99 5.48 -3.21
N HIS A 303 5.98 6.33 -3.39
CA HIS A 303 6.15 7.78 -3.31
C HIS A 303 6.64 8.22 -1.92
N THR A 304 6.04 7.69 -0.86
CA THR A 304 6.39 8.02 0.54
C THR A 304 7.83 7.62 0.85
N LEU A 305 8.25 6.44 0.39
CA LEU A 305 9.61 5.95 0.51
C LEU A 305 10.62 6.86 -0.21
N VAL A 306 10.33 7.20 -1.48
CA VAL A 306 11.19 8.07 -2.28
C VAL A 306 11.28 9.48 -1.68
N ASP A 307 10.17 10.02 -1.16
CA ASP A 307 10.17 11.34 -0.52
C ASP A 307 11.00 11.35 0.78
N ALA A 308 10.90 10.29 1.58
CA ALA A 308 11.71 10.11 2.79
C ALA A 308 13.20 9.98 2.47
N TRP A 309 13.56 9.19 1.46
CA TRP A 309 14.95 9.11 1.00
C TRP A 309 15.45 10.46 0.47
N GLY A 310 14.63 11.17 -0.30
CA GLY A 310 14.95 12.54 -0.73
C GLY A 310 15.17 13.49 0.45
N TYR A 311 14.41 13.35 1.54
CA TYR A 311 14.60 14.12 2.78
C TYR A 311 15.98 13.87 3.41
N PHE A 312 16.45 12.62 3.43
CA PHE A 312 17.80 12.28 3.90
C PHE A 312 18.91 12.53 2.86
N GLY A 313 18.57 13.02 1.67
CA GLY A 313 19.52 13.20 0.57
C GLY A 313 20.04 11.89 -0.04
N TRP A 314 19.26 10.82 0.10
CA TRP A 314 19.56 9.49 -0.46
C TRP A 314 19.02 9.35 -1.89
N GLY A 315 19.67 8.52 -2.69
CA GLY A 315 19.30 8.26 -4.07
C GLY A 315 19.09 6.77 -4.36
N ALA A 316 19.21 6.42 -5.64
CA ALA A 316 19.03 5.05 -6.14
C ALA A 316 19.94 4.00 -5.49
N ASP A 317 21.09 4.39 -4.94
CA ASP A 317 21.97 3.49 -4.19
C ASP A 317 21.27 2.87 -2.97
N GLN A 318 20.43 3.64 -2.28
CA GLN A 318 19.66 3.13 -1.15
C GLN A 318 18.51 2.23 -1.59
N LEU A 319 17.89 2.51 -2.74
CA LEU A 319 16.91 1.58 -3.31
C LEU A 319 17.54 0.24 -3.65
N VAL A 320 18.69 0.25 -4.32
CA VAL A 320 19.43 -0.98 -4.64
C VAL A 320 19.73 -1.77 -3.38
N ARG A 321 20.31 -1.11 -2.37
CA ARG A 321 20.62 -1.76 -1.08
C ARG A 321 19.37 -2.31 -0.39
N TYR A 322 18.28 -1.54 -0.41
CA TYR A 322 17.01 -1.96 0.13
C TYR A 322 16.50 -3.22 -0.57
N LEU A 323 16.41 -3.21 -1.91
CA LEU A 323 15.92 -4.32 -2.72
C LEU A 323 16.76 -5.59 -2.59
N ASP A 324 18.08 -5.44 -2.58
CA ASP A 324 19.02 -6.57 -2.47
C ASP A 324 18.84 -7.36 -1.18
N LEU A 325 18.44 -6.70 -0.09
CA LEU A 325 18.13 -7.36 1.18
C LEU A 325 16.65 -7.74 1.27
N ARG A 326 15.76 -6.90 0.75
CA ARG A 326 14.30 -7.02 0.89
C ARG A 326 13.75 -8.28 0.22
N ILE A 327 14.32 -8.69 -0.92
CA ILE A 327 13.91 -9.87 -1.67
C ILE A 327 14.08 -11.16 -0.85
N ASP A 328 15.08 -11.20 0.04
CA ASP A 328 15.37 -12.36 0.90
C ASP A 328 14.46 -12.46 2.13
N LEU A 329 13.64 -11.43 2.39
CA LEU A 329 12.76 -11.39 3.56
C LEU A 329 11.40 -12.07 3.33
N HIS A 330 11.05 -12.39 2.08
CA HIS A 330 9.80 -13.10 1.78
C HIS A 330 9.80 -14.48 2.42
N GLY A 331 8.73 -14.79 3.17
CA GLY A 331 8.58 -16.02 3.94
C GLY A 331 9.16 -15.96 5.35
N LYS A 332 9.95 -14.93 5.66
CA LYS A 332 10.58 -14.74 6.97
C LYS A 332 10.01 -13.56 7.74
N VAL A 333 9.76 -12.43 7.07
CA VAL A 333 9.25 -11.22 7.72
C VAL A 333 7.76 -11.06 7.45
N PHE A 334 7.02 -10.71 8.50
CA PHE A 334 5.60 -10.37 8.45
C PHE A 334 5.41 -8.92 8.91
N ALA A 335 4.77 -8.13 8.06
CA ALA A 335 4.44 -6.73 8.26
C ALA A 335 3.10 -6.43 7.58
N SER A 336 2.39 -5.41 8.06
CA SER A 336 1.08 -5.00 7.53
C SER A 336 1.23 -4.35 6.15
N ASP A 337 2.23 -3.48 6.05
CA ASP A 337 2.53 -2.64 4.90
C ASP A 337 4.05 -2.61 4.63
N GLU A 338 4.45 -2.08 3.47
CA GLU A 338 5.86 -2.04 3.08
C GLU A 338 6.63 -0.93 3.83
N LEU A 339 5.94 0.10 4.32
CA LEU A 339 6.53 1.21 5.07
C LEU A 339 7.03 0.75 6.45
N GLU A 340 6.46 -0.27 7.08
CA GLU A 340 7.04 -0.86 8.29
C GLU A 340 8.46 -1.42 8.04
N ILE A 341 8.67 -2.11 6.91
CA ILE A 341 9.99 -2.66 6.55
C ILE A 341 10.95 -1.54 6.15
N ALA A 342 10.49 -0.57 5.37
CA ALA A 342 11.30 0.58 5.01
C ALA A 342 11.65 1.46 6.22
N GLY A 343 10.72 1.61 7.16
CA GLY A 343 10.91 2.30 8.43
C GLY A 343 11.94 1.60 9.29
N PHE A 344 11.91 0.27 9.36
CA PHE A 344 12.97 -0.52 9.98
C PHE A 344 14.33 -0.24 9.31
N PHE A 345 14.40 -0.25 7.98
CA PHE A 345 15.62 0.04 7.24
C PHE A 345 16.19 1.42 7.59
N ILE A 346 15.35 2.45 7.73
CA ILE A 346 15.77 3.78 8.16
C ILE A 346 16.21 3.77 9.62
N GLY A 347 15.39 3.23 10.53
CA GLY A 347 15.63 3.27 11.98
C GLY A 347 16.83 2.45 12.46
N HIS A 348 17.20 1.41 11.70
CA HIS A 348 18.32 0.52 12.02
C HIS A 348 19.45 0.55 11.00
N GLY A 349 19.33 1.45 10.02
CA GLY A 349 20.33 1.67 8.99
C GLY A 349 20.52 0.51 8.02
N GLY A 350 19.57 -0.41 7.92
CA GLY A 350 19.69 -1.60 7.10
C GLY A 350 18.64 -2.68 7.40
N LEU A 351 18.58 -3.71 6.54
CA LEU A 351 17.76 -4.92 6.74
C LEU A 351 18.62 -6.12 7.15
N GLU A 352 19.94 -5.97 7.24
CA GLU A 352 20.90 -7.02 7.58
C GLU A 352 20.55 -7.75 8.89
N PRO A 353 20.09 -7.09 9.97
CA PRO A 353 19.68 -7.79 11.19
C PRO A 353 18.53 -8.78 10.95
N LEU A 354 17.56 -8.42 10.09
CA LEU A 354 16.43 -9.29 9.77
C LEU A 354 16.88 -10.48 8.91
N VAL A 355 17.79 -10.25 7.96
CA VAL A 355 18.36 -11.33 7.13
C VAL A 355 19.17 -12.31 8.00
N ALA A 356 19.98 -11.79 8.93
CA ALA A 356 20.88 -12.59 9.77
C ALA A 356 20.17 -13.31 10.94
N ALA A 357 18.99 -12.86 11.35
CA ALA A 357 18.29 -13.44 12.50
C ALA A 357 17.99 -14.94 12.31
N GLU A 358 18.33 -15.78 13.29
CA GLU A 358 18.02 -17.21 13.31
C GLU A 358 16.57 -17.45 13.78
N ALA A 359 15.61 -16.89 13.05
CA ALA A 359 14.18 -17.02 13.31
C ALA A 359 13.44 -17.48 12.05
N ASP A 360 12.49 -18.40 12.22
CA ASP A 360 11.61 -18.87 11.15
C ASP A 360 10.62 -17.78 10.70
N LEU A 361 10.20 -16.92 11.64
CA LEU A 361 9.28 -15.83 11.42
C LEU A 361 9.67 -14.63 12.29
N ILE A 362 9.62 -13.43 11.70
CA ILE A 362 9.86 -12.16 12.38
C ILE A 362 8.65 -11.26 12.12
N GLN A 363 7.98 -10.84 13.19
CA GLN A 363 6.91 -9.87 13.11
C GLN A 363 7.47 -8.47 13.40
N LEU A 364 7.24 -7.52 12.49
CA LEU A 364 7.60 -6.13 12.73
C LEU A 364 6.52 -5.42 13.54
N ALA A 365 6.95 -4.42 14.30
CA ALA A 365 6.04 -3.55 15.02
C ALA A 365 5.51 -2.47 14.07
N SER A 366 4.21 -2.18 14.15
CA SER A 366 3.57 -1.22 13.24
C SER A 366 4.07 0.21 13.39
N ASN A 367 4.70 0.54 14.52
CA ASN A 367 5.28 1.87 14.76
C ASN A 367 6.55 2.15 13.94
N TYR A 368 7.11 1.18 13.21
CA TYR A 368 8.24 1.45 12.33
C TYR A 368 7.89 2.43 11.21
N SER A 369 6.64 2.49 10.77
CA SER A 369 6.18 3.45 9.76
C SER A 369 6.04 4.89 10.29
N ASN A 370 6.11 5.12 11.62
CA ASN A 370 5.99 6.46 12.20
C ASN A 370 7.04 7.46 11.69
N VAL A 371 8.21 6.97 11.26
CA VAL A 371 9.27 7.84 10.73
C VAL A 371 8.81 8.65 9.53
N PHE A 372 7.86 8.14 8.72
CA PHE A 372 7.32 8.85 7.57
C PHE A 372 6.42 10.02 7.99
N ASP A 373 5.63 9.84 9.05
CA ASP A 373 4.83 10.92 9.65
C ASP A 373 5.74 11.99 10.26
N ASP A 374 6.80 11.57 10.95
CA ASP A 374 7.78 12.50 11.53
C ASP A 374 8.46 13.35 10.44
N ILE A 375 8.86 12.72 9.32
CA ILE A 375 9.43 13.43 8.16
C ILE A 375 8.41 14.39 7.54
N TYR A 376 7.16 13.96 7.40
CA TYR A 376 6.09 14.81 6.91
C TYR A 376 5.94 16.07 7.79
N TRP A 377 5.91 15.92 9.12
CA TRP A 377 5.81 17.05 10.03
C TRP A 377 7.05 17.93 10.04
N ALA A 378 8.25 17.36 9.94
CA ALA A 378 9.49 18.10 9.81
C ALA A 378 9.45 19.06 8.61
N ARG A 379 8.95 18.60 7.46
CA ARG A 379 8.78 19.43 6.25
C ARG A 379 7.77 20.56 6.42
N GLN A 380 6.78 20.40 7.31
CA GLN A 380 5.80 21.45 7.65
C GLN A 380 6.31 22.42 8.72
N GLY A 381 7.61 22.41 9.05
CA GLY A 381 8.21 23.27 10.07
C GLY A 381 8.16 22.69 11.49
N GLY A 382 7.93 21.37 11.60
CA GLY A 382 8.09 20.61 12.83
C GLY A 382 9.55 20.36 13.20
N GLU A 383 9.78 19.46 14.15
CA GLU A 383 11.13 19.04 14.54
C GLU A 383 11.81 18.28 13.40
N GLU A 384 13.10 18.54 13.19
CA GLU A 384 13.89 17.88 12.16
C GLU A 384 14.13 16.41 12.52
N VAL A 385 13.88 15.51 11.57
CA VAL A 385 14.18 14.09 11.73
C VAL A 385 15.64 13.85 11.42
N ILE A 386 16.42 13.50 12.44
CA ILE A 386 17.85 13.22 12.29
C ILE A 386 18.03 11.73 12.03
N TYR A 387 18.71 11.38 10.94
CA TYR A 387 19.12 10.00 10.69
C TYR A 387 20.15 9.55 11.74
N ALA A 388 19.70 8.71 12.68
CA ALA A 388 20.49 8.18 13.77
C ALA A 388 20.13 6.70 13.99
N PRO A 389 20.68 5.78 13.17
CA PRO A 389 20.32 4.38 13.24
C PRO A 389 20.70 3.76 14.59
N THR A 390 19.85 2.88 15.09
CA THR A 390 20.03 2.17 16.36
C THR A 390 20.06 0.67 16.15
N GLU A 391 20.55 -0.10 17.12
CA GLU A 391 20.42 -1.55 17.07
C GLU A 391 18.96 -1.98 17.32
N PRO A 392 18.40 -2.91 16.52
CA PRO A 392 17.04 -3.37 16.72
C PRO A 392 16.93 -4.22 17.98
N PHE A 393 15.85 -4.02 18.72
CA PHE A 393 15.45 -4.92 19.79
C PHE A 393 14.64 -6.08 19.20
N MET A 394 15.11 -7.31 19.40
CA MET A 394 14.42 -8.53 18.98
C MET A 394 14.08 -9.38 20.20
N GLU A 395 12.83 -9.84 20.28
CA GLU A 395 12.34 -10.65 21.37
C GLU A 395 11.83 -12.01 20.88
N ASP A 396 12.26 -13.08 21.56
CA ASP A 396 11.83 -14.45 21.27
C ASP A 396 10.48 -14.73 21.95
N MET A 397 9.41 -14.71 21.14
CA MET A 397 8.05 -14.98 21.61
C MET A 397 7.87 -16.39 22.20
N ASN A 398 8.65 -17.39 21.76
CA ASN A 398 8.56 -18.74 22.32
C ASN A 398 9.01 -18.74 23.79
N GLN A 399 10.04 -17.96 24.12
CA GLN A 399 10.52 -17.82 25.50
C GLN A 399 9.53 -17.06 26.38
N GLN A 400 8.82 -16.07 25.84
CA GLN A 400 7.75 -15.39 26.58
C GLN A 400 6.56 -16.32 26.89
N MET A 401 6.09 -17.09 25.91
CA MET A 401 4.98 -18.04 26.14
C MET A 401 5.35 -19.09 27.19
N LEU A 402 6.60 -19.57 27.19
CA LEU A 402 7.11 -20.49 28.22
C LEU A 402 7.22 -19.85 29.62
N ARG A 403 7.44 -18.53 29.72
CA ARG A 403 7.43 -17.79 31.00
C ARG A 403 6.00 -17.49 31.48
N GLY A 404 5.07 -17.22 30.56
CA GLY A 404 3.66 -16.96 30.87
C GLY A 404 2.89 -18.15 31.46
N ASP A 405 3.30 -19.38 31.14
CA ASP A 405 2.73 -20.62 31.72
C ASP A 405 3.39 -21.03 33.06
N GLY A 406 4.40 -20.28 33.53
CA GLY A 406 5.25 -20.67 34.67
C GLY A 406 5.18 -19.78 35.92
N GLU A 407 4.65 -18.55 35.84
CA GLU A 407 4.67 -17.60 36.96
C GLU A 407 3.30 -16.95 37.18
N SER A 408 2.42 -17.67 37.88
CA SER A 408 1.60 -16.97 38.88
C SER A 408 2.47 -16.79 40.12
N GLU A 409 3.34 -15.78 40.13
CA GLU A 409 3.91 -15.31 41.40
C GLU A 409 2.75 -14.77 42.24
N SER A 410 2.29 -15.59 43.19
CA SER A 410 1.44 -15.13 44.28
C SER A 410 2.19 -14.02 45.02
N THR A 411 1.65 -12.82 45.01
CA THR A 411 2.16 -11.73 45.84
C THR A 411 2.07 -12.10 47.33
N PRO A 412 3.02 -11.67 48.19
CA PRO A 412 3.00 -11.95 49.63
C PRO A 412 1.71 -11.50 50.36
N GLU A 413 0.89 -10.66 49.74
CA GLU A 413 -0.41 -10.23 50.25
C GLU A 413 -1.49 -11.34 50.15
N ASP A 414 -1.35 -12.31 49.25
CA ASP A 414 -2.32 -13.40 49.07
C ASP A 414 -2.15 -14.55 50.08
N GLU A 415 -0.97 -14.69 50.70
CA GLU A 415 -0.76 -15.65 51.80
C GLU A 415 -1.28 -15.12 53.14
N ALA A 416 -1.25 -13.80 53.37
CA ALA A 416 -1.74 -13.20 54.61
C ALA A 416 -3.27 -13.27 54.78
N ALA A 417 -4.02 -13.34 53.67
CA ALA A 417 -5.48 -13.46 53.69
C ALA A 417 -5.99 -14.90 53.93
N ARG A 418 -5.12 -15.92 53.87
CA ARG A 418 -5.48 -17.32 54.10
C ARG A 418 -5.29 -17.79 55.56
N GLU A 419 -4.53 -17.07 56.38
CA GLU A 419 -4.30 -17.43 57.79
C GLU A 419 -5.19 -16.67 58.80
N SER A 420 -6.00 -15.70 58.38
CA SER A 420 -6.86 -14.92 59.29
C SER A 420 -8.34 -15.32 59.28
N GLY A 421 -8.65 -16.56 58.88
CA GLY A 421 -10.01 -17.09 58.81
C GLY A 421 -10.22 -18.34 59.65
N GLU A 422 -10.03 -18.25 60.97
CA GLU A 422 -10.62 -19.17 61.97
C GLU A 422 -11.35 -18.39 63.07
#